data_AF-A0AAP5LP11-F1
#
_entry.id   AF-A0AAP5LP11-F1
#
_cell.length_a   1.000
_cell.length_b   1.000
_cell.length_c   1.000
_cell.angle_alpha   90.00
_cell.angle_beta   90.00
_cell.angle_gamma   90.00
#
_symmetry.space_group_name_H-M   'P 1'
#
loop_
_entity.id
_entity.type
_entity.pdbx_description
1 polymer ?
#
loop_
_entity_poly.entity_id
_entity_poly.type
_entity_poly.pdbx_seq_one_letter_code
_entity_poly.pdbx_strand_id
1 'polypeptide(L)' 'MMNLVIVDPGYGFLCLKNKGDSALLSGFLDEEVFVSEDYVDAALSIIEDLSPTFKEVCTPYHIRLFKQTSFAEYNGEY' A
#
# COMPACT_ATOMS: atom_id res chain seq x y z
N MET A 1 20.03 20.48 14.00
CA MET A 1 19.87 19.03 14.21
C MET A 1 18.61 18.62 13.46
N MET A 2 18.72 18.00 12.29
CA MET A 2 17.54 17.43 11.62
C MET A 2 17.23 16.11 12.31
N ASN A 3 16.05 16.00 12.92
CA ASN A 3 15.54 14.72 13.38
C ASN A 3 15.15 13.94 12.13
N LEU A 4 16.04 13.08 11.64
CA LEU A 4 15.73 12.14 10.57
C LEU A 4 14.70 11.15 11.14
N VAL A 5 13.43 11.32 10.77
CA VAL A 5 12.40 10.32 11.08
C VAL A 5 12.49 9.28 9.99
N ILE A 6 13.28 8.23 10.24
CA ILE A 6 13.31 7.03 9.40
C ILE A 6 12.00 6.29 9.70
N VAL A 7 11.06 6.33 8.76
CA VAL A 7 9.85 5.51 8.82
C VAL A 7 10.17 4.24 8.05
N ASP A 8 10.19 3.11 8.75
CA ASP A 8 10.18 1.80 8.12
C ASP A 8 9.02 1.77 7.11
N PRO A 9 9.25 1.44 5.82
CA PRO A 9 8.16 1.29 4.85
C PRO A 9 7.14 0.23 5.29
N GLY A 10 7.44 -0.54 6.34
CA GLY A 10 6.57 -1.49 6.97
C GLY A 10 6.24 -2.60 6.01
N TYR A 11 4.97 -2.98 5.99
CA TYR A 11 4.49 -4.11 5.19
C TYR A 11 4.11 -3.73 3.75
N GLY A 12 4.62 -2.60 3.26
CA GLY A 12 4.31 -2.03 1.95
C GLY A 12 3.29 -0.88 2.00
N PHE A 13 2.76 -0.50 0.84
CA PHE A 13 1.73 0.53 0.75
C PHE A 13 0.68 0.21 -0.31
N LEU A 14 -0.52 0.74 -0.08
CA LEU A 14 -1.61 0.76 -1.04
C LEU A 14 -1.99 2.21 -1.35
N CYS A 15 -2.16 2.51 -2.63
CA CYS A 15 -2.44 3.83 -3.14
C CYS A 15 -3.81 3.84 -3.83
N LEU A 16 -4.69 4.65 -3.27
CA LEU A 16 -6.02 4.91 -3.78
C LEU A 16 -5.99 6.09 -4.76
N LYS A 17 -6.42 5.87 -6.00
CA LYS A 17 -6.45 6.89 -7.04
C LYS A 17 -7.90 7.15 -7.45
N ASN A 18 -8.42 8.31 -7.05
CA ASN A 18 -9.76 8.75 -7.42
C ASN A 18 -9.74 9.60 -8.70
N LYS A 19 -10.67 9.35 -9.62
CA LYS A 19 -10.86 10.12 -10.86
C LYS A 19 -12.34 10.39 -11.09
N GLY A 20 -12.99 11.03 -10.10
CA GLY A 20 -14.39 11.42 -10.19
C GLY A 20 -15.34 10.23 -10.11
N ASP A 21 -15.69 9.67 -11.26
CA ASP A 21 -16.63 8.54 -11.43
C ASP A 21 -15.94 7.16 -11.44
N SER A 22 -14.62 7.15 -11.35
CA SER A 22 -13.80 5.95 -11.41
C SER A 22 -12.69 6.00 -10.38
N ALA A 23 -12.23 4.83 -9.96
CA ALA A 23 -11.08 4.73 -9.07
C ALA A 23 -10.21 3.51 -9.40
N LEU A 24 -8.96 3.54 -8.92
CA LEU A 24 -7.98 2.47 -9.08
C LEU A 24 -7.23 2.29 -7.78
N LEU A 25 -7.09 1.05 -7.33
CA LEU A 25 -6.25 0.70 -6.20
C LEU A 25 -4.99 0.00 -6.71
N SER A 26 -3.82 0.45 -6.25
CA SER A 26 -2.56 -0.13 -6.67
C SER A 26 -1.50 -0.01 -5.60
N GLY A 27 -0.54 -0.92 -5.56
CA GLY A 27 0.54 -0.83 -4.59
C GLY A 27 1.35 -2.11 -4.50
N PHE A 28 2.07 -2.23 -3.41
CA PHE A 28 2.83 -3.41 -3.09
C PHE A 28 2.73 -3.75 -1.62
N LEU A 29 2.71 -5.04 -1.32
CA LEU A 29 2.58 -5.59 0.03
C LEU A 29 3.67 -6.63 0.28
N ASP A 30 4.14 -6.72 1.51
CA ASP A 30 5.16 -7.69 1.90
C ASP A 30 4.61 -9.13 1.79
N GLU A 31 5.25 -9.96 0.97
CA GLU A 31 4.86 -11.36 0.74
C GLU A 31 4.93 -12.22 2.02
N GLU A 32 5.82 -11.89 2.97
CA GLU A 32 5.98 -12.63 4.22
C GLU A 32 4.88 -12.32 5.23
N VAL A 33 4.17 -11.21 5.05
CA VAL A 33 3.04 -10.80 5.91
C VAL A 33 1.70 -11.11 5.23
N PHE A 34 1.59 -10.81 3.94
CA PHE A 34 0.41 -11.05 3.13
C PHE A 34 0.49 -12.40 2.43
N VAL A 35 0.69 -13.46 3.23
CA VAL A 35 0.96 -14.83 2.77
C VAL A 35 -0.22 -15.51 2.09
N SER A 36 -1.44 -14.98 2.25
CA SER A 36 -2.65 -15.51 1.64
C SER A 36 -3.49 -14.39 1.02
N GLU A 37 -4.31 -14.77 0.04
CA GLU A 37 -5.28 -13.87 -0.59
C GLU A 37 -6.22 -13.25 0.45
N ASP A 38 -6.60 -13.99 1.50
CA ASP A 38 -7.44 -13.48 2.60
C ASP A 38 -6.87 -12.22 3.28
N TYR A 39 -5.54 -12.13 3.45
CA TYR A 39 -4.91 -10.94 4.04
C TYR A 39 -4.94 -9.74 3.08
N VAL A 40 -4.79 -10.00 1.78
CA VAL A 40 -4.89 -8.98 0.74
C VAL A 40 -6.34 -8.47 0.66
N ASP A 41 -7.31 -9.38 0.65
CA ASP A 41 -8.74 -9.06 0.64
C ASP A 41 -9.16 -8.28 1.90
N ALA A 42 -8.63 -8.64 3.07
CA ALA A 42 -8.86 -7.88 4.30
C ALA A 42 -8.31 -6.44 4.19
N ALA A 43 -7.12 -6.25 3.62
CA ALA A 43 -6.55 -4.92 3.40
C ALA A 43 -7.36 -4.10 2.39
N LEU A 44 -7.84 -4.74 1.32
CA LEU A 44 -8.75 -4.13 0.34
C LEU A 44 -10.05 -3.67 1.01
N SER A 45 -10.69 -4.53 1.79
CA SER A 45 -11.94 -4.21 2.51
C SER A 45 -11.77 -3.01 3.44
N ILE A 46 -10.65 -2.91 4.15
CA ILE A 46 -10.37 -1.77 5.03
C ILE A 46 -10.30 -0.47 4.22
N ILE A 47 -9.64 -0.49 3.05
CA ILE A 47 -9.51 0.70 2.21
C ILE A 47 -10.85 1.12 1.61
N GLU A 48 -11.66 0.15 1.18
CA GLU A 48 -13.03 0.40 0.70
C GLU A 48 -13.91 1.00 1.81
N ASP A 49 -13.74 0.56 3.05
CA ASP A 49 -14.47 1.09 4.20
C ASP A 49 -14.02 2.51 4.61
N LEU A 50 -12.78 2.89 4.34
CA LEU A 50 -12.26 4.23 4.64
C LEU A 50 -12.86 5.33 3.75
N SER A 51 -13.42 4.99 2.60
CA SER A 51 -13.98 5.96 1.65
C SER A 51 -15.41 5.59 1.25
N PRO A 52 -16.44 6.31 1.73
CA PRO A 52 -17.83 6.06 1.34
C PRO A 52 -18.05 6.12 -0.18
N THR A 53 -17.27 6.95 -0.88
CA THR A 53 -17.30 7.10 -2.34
C THR A 53 -16.88 5.81 -3.08
N PHE A 54 -16.16 4.90 -2.41
CA PHE A 54 -15.68 3.66 -3.02
C PHE A 54 -16.73 2.56 -3.06
N LYS A 55 -17.67 2.54 -2.10
CA LYS A 55 -18.71 1.50 -2.05
C LYS A 55 -19.63 1.50 -3.25
N GLU A 56 -19.69 2.63 -3.97
CA GLU A 56 -20.58 2.83 -5.12
C GLU A 56 -19.84 2.75 -6.48
N VAL A 57 -18.52 2.57 -6.50
CA VAL A 57 -17.71 2.59 -7.72
C VAL A 57 -16.90 1.29 -7.85
N CYS A 58 -17.07 0.59 -8.97
CA CYS A 58 -16.26 -0.58 -9.30
C CYS A 58 -14.79 -0.16 -9.42
N THR A 59 -13.96 -0.59 -8.46
CA THR A 59 -12.55 -0.20 -8.40
C THR A 59 -11.64 -1.39 -8.71
N PRO A 60 -11.10 -1.50 -9.93
CA PRO A 60 -10.08 -2.49 -10.21
C PRO A 60 -8.87 -2.28 -9.31
N TYR A 61 -8.16 -3.37 -9.02
CA TYR A 61 -6.92 -3.33 -8.25
C TYR A 61 -5.77 -4.05 -8.96
N HIS A 62 -4.55 -3.58 -8.70
CA HIS A 62 -3.31 -4.28 -9.07
C HIS A 62 -2.31 -4.12 -7.93
N ILE A 63 -2.20 -5.17 -7.12
CA ILE A 63 -1.31 -5.25 -5.97
C ILE A 63 -0.22 -6.26 -6.29
N ARG A 64 1.05 -5.91 -6.00
CA ARG A 64 2.17 -6.83 -6.12
C ARG A 64 2.65 -7.25 -4.74
N LEU A 65 2.77 -8.56 -4.53
CA LEU A 65 3.51 -9.06 -3.38
C LEU A 65 5.00 -8.97 -3.70
N PHE A 66 5.79 -8.51 -2.72
CA PHE A 66 7.24 -8.44 -2.86
C PHE A 66 7.93 -9.00 -1.64
N LYS A 67 9.09 -9.62 -1.85
CA LYS A 67 10.00 -10.03 -0.80
C LYS A 67 11.07 -8.96 -0.62
N GLN A 68 11.15 -8.37 0.57
CA GLN A 68 12.24 -7.45 0.89
C GLN A 68 13.57 -8.22 0.98
N THR A 69 14.54 -7.86 0.15
CA THR A 69 15.85 -8.56 0.09
C THR A 69 17.02 -7.69 0.52
N SER A 70 16.86 -6.38 0.48
CA SER A 70 17.85 -5.40 0.90
C SER A 70 17.17 -4.04 1.13
N PHE A 71 17.87 -3.13 1.80
CA PHE A 71 17.44 -1.75 1.95
C PHE A 71 18.66 -0.84 1.71
N ALA A 72 18.40 0.38 1.23
CA ALA A 72 19.41 1.40 1.06
C ALA A 72 19.14 2.53 2.06
N GLU A 73 20.12 2.82 2.91
CA GLU A 73 20.07 3.96 3.82
C GLU A 73 20.80 5.15 3.21
N TYR A 74 20.20 6.33 3.31
CA TYR A 74 20.85 7.59 2.97
C TYR A 74 20.93 8.46 4.22
N ASN A 75 22.14 8.63 4.74
CA ASN A 75 22.40 9.41 5.95
C ASN A 75 22.64 10.91 5.68
N GLY A 76 22.37 11.38 4.47
CA GLY A 76 22.57 12.79 4.12
C GLY A 76 24.00 13.16 3.70
N GLU A 77 24.91 12.19 3.62
CA GLU A 77 26.31 12.40 3.22
C GLU A 77 26.59 11.65 1.91
N TYR A 78 27.28 12.32 0.97
CA TYR A 78 27.77 11.79 -0.31
C TYR A 78 29.27 11.51 -0.23
#